data_AF-A0A0P9MI94-F1
#
_entry.id   AF-A0A0P9MI94-F1
#
_cell.length_a   1.000
_cell.length_b   1.000
_cell.length_c   1.000
_cell.angle_alpha   90.00
_cell.angle_beta   90.00
_cell.angle_gamma   90.00
#
_symmetry.space_group_name_H-M   'P 1'
#
loop_
_entity.id
_entity.type
_entity.pdbx_description
1 polymer ?
#
loop_
_entity_poly.entity_id
_entity_poly.type
_entity_poly.pdbx_seq_one_letter_code
_entity_poly.pdbx_strand_id
1 'polypeptide(L)'
;MSQLKESGLIPGKVTSQHFDVLLSFTGIRGEMLEAALRAHFVDGLSQRDAIQQTGVNQSLLSRKAAALQVMSGRLEDASKYYR
;
A
#
# COMPACT_ATOMS: atom_id res chain seq x y z
N MET A 1 -4.65 -19.36 -21.13
CA MET A 1 -3.59 -18.53 -20.53
C MET A 1 -4.19 -17.78 -19.36
N SER A 2 -3.75 -18.03 -18.13
CA SER A 2 -3.89 -17.08 -17.03
C SER A 2 -2.94 -17.50 -15.91
N GLN A 3 -1.78 -16.85 -15.87
CA GLN A 3 -0.99 -16.82 -14.64
C GLN A 3 -1.72 -15.87 -13.69
N LEU A 4 -2.40 -16.42 -12.68
CA LEU A 4 -2.75 -15.66 -11.48
C LEU A 4 -1.47 -15.55 -10.66
N LYS A 5 -0.67 -14.52 -10.92
CA LYS A 5 0.40 -14.13 -10.01
C LYS A 5 -0.27 -13.25 -8.95
N GLU A 6 -0.53 -13.81 -7.78
CA GLU A 6 -0.90 -13.04 -6.57
C GLU A 6 0.32 -12.24 -6.09
N SER A 7 0.77 -11.27 -6.90
CA SER A 7 1.90 -10.39 -6.61
C SER A 7 1.38 -9.03 -6.17
N GLY A 8 0.62 -9.03 -5.08
CA GLY A 8 0.14 -7.81 -4.42
C GLY A 8 0.78 -7.66 -3.04
N LEU A 9 0.86 -6.43 -2.55
CA LEU A 9 1.10 -6.10 -1.16
C LEU A 9 0.08 -6.84 -0.29
N ILE A 10 0.57 -7.67 0.62
CA ILE A 10 -0.26 -8.39 1.58
C ILE A 10 -0.34 -7.54 2.86
N PRO A 11 -1.53 -7.23 3.39
CA PRO A 11 -1.68 -6.56 4.67
C PRO A 11 -0.88 -7.25 5.78
N GLY A 12 -0.12 -6.48 6.55
CA GLY A 12 0.70 -6.99 7.66
C GLY A 12 2.01 -7.67 7.22
N LYS A 13 2.36 -7.62 5.93
CA LYS A 13 3.59 -8.20 5.38
C LYS A 13 4.51 -7.16 4.73
N VAL A 14 4.07 -5.91 4.66
CA VAL A 14 4.90 -4.82 4.13
C VAL A 14 5.76 -4.27 5.26
N THR A 15 7.07 -4.25 5.10
CA THR A 15 7.95 -3.62 6.10
C THR A 15 7.76 -2.11 6.10
N SER A 16 8.02 -1.44 7.23
CA SER A 16 7.96 0.03 7.29
C SER A 16 8.81 0.70 6.21
N GLN A 17 10.03 0.20 6.00
CA GLN A 17 10.93 0.74 4.97
C GLN A 17 10.37 0.55 3.55
N HIS A 18 9.83 -0.63 3.23
CA HIS A 18 9.22 -0.86 1.92
C HIS A 18 8.00 0.06 1.72
N PHE A 19 7.16 0.21 2.75
CA PHE A 19 6.03 1.13 2.73
C PHE A 19 6.46 2.57 2.46
N ASP A 20 7.47 3.07 3.19
CA ASP A 20 7.97 4.45 3.03
C ASP A 20 8.55 4.68 1.62
N VAL A 21 9.25 3.69 1.07
CA VAL A 21 9.72 3.74 -0.32
C VAL A 21 8.54 3.82 -1.29
N LEU A 22 7.55 2.94 -1.18
CA LEU A 22 6.36 2.98 -2.03
C LEU A 22 5.68 4.35 -1.94
N LEU A 23 5.52 4.88 -0.72
CA LEU A 23 4.87 6.16 -0.48
C LEU A 23 5.63 7.31 -1.14
N SER A 24 6.97 7.29 -1.10
CA SER A 24 7.82 8.30 -1.76
C SER A 24 7.67 8.34 -3.28
N PHE A 25 7.34 7.21 -3.92
CA PHE A 25 7.01 7.14 -5.35
C PHE A 25 5.58 7.55 -5.66
N THR A 26 4.74 7.73 -4.64
CA THR A 26 3.38 8.22 -4.80
C THR A 26 3.26 9.69 -4.41
N GLY A 27 2.35 10.42 -5.03
CA GLY A 27 1.93 11.73 -4.54
C GLY A 27 0.97 11.66 -3.34
N ILE A 28 0.95 10.55 -2.60
CA ILE A 28 0.08 10.39 -1.43
C ILE A 28 0.67 11.23 -0.31
N ARG A 29 -0.16 12.11 0.25
CA ARG A 29 0.21 12.99 1.35
C ARG A 29 -0.96 13.11 2.32
N GLY A 30 -0.64 13.30 3.59
CA GLY A 30 -1.58 13.61 4.65
C GLY A 30 -1.46 12.62 5.80
N GLU A 31 -1.16 13.14 6.98
CA GLU A 31 -0.78 12.36 8.16
C GLU A 31 -1.76 11.22 8.46
N MET A 32 -3.06 11.51 8.52
CA MET A 32 -4.09 10.51 8.82
C MET A 32 -4.22 9.44 7.72
N LEU A 33 -4.04 9.83 6.45
CA LEU A 33 -4.11 8.91 5.32
C LEU A 33 -2.89 7.99 5.28
N GLU A 34 -1.70 8.55 5.53
CA GLU A 34 -0.46 7.79 5.65
C GLU A 34 -0.52 6.81 6.82
N ALA A 35 -1.03 7.26 7.98
CA ALA A 35 -1.26 6.41 9.14
C ALA A 35 -2.25 5.27 8.83
N ALA A 36 -3.36 5.55 8.13
CA ALA A 36 -4.34 4.53 7.79
C ALA A 36 -3.78 3.47 6.82
N LEU A 37 -2.99 3.89 5.83
CA LEU A 37 -2.34 2.99 4.89
C LEU A 37 -1.25 2.15 5.58
N ARG A 38 -0.50 2.75 6.50
CA ARG A 38 0.51 2.04 7.31
C ARG A 38 -0.16 1.01 8.22
N ALA A 39 -1.22 1.38 8.91
CA ALA A 39 -1.99 0.47 9.76
C ALA A 39 -2.51 -0.75 8.98
N HIS A 40 -2.91 -0.56 7.73
CA HIS A 40 -3.34 -1.66 6.87
C HIS A 40 -2.17 -2.52 6.35
N PHE A 41 -1.16 -1.91 5.72
CA PHE A 41 -0.12 -2.66 5.01
C PHE A 41 1.01 -3.16 5.91
N VAL A 42 1.38 -2.38 6.93
CA VAL A 42 2.48 -2.69 7.85
C VAL A 42 1.95 -3.41 9.08
N ASP A 43 0.91 -2.86 9.72
CA ASP A 43 0.42 -3.42 10.99
C ASP A 43 -0.62 -4.54 10.80
N GLY A 44 -1.15 -4.70 9.57
CA GLY A 44 -2.04 -5.80 9.21
C GLY A 44 -3.50 -5.61 9.61
N LEU A 45 -3.91 -4.39 9.99
CA LEU A 45 -5.31 -4.10 10.24
C LEU A 45 -6.14 -4.27 8.97
N SER A 46 -7.42 -4.62 9.14
CA SER A 46 -8.36 -4.51 8.03
C SER A 46 -8.52 -3.04 7.63
N GLN A 47 -8.91 -2.75 6.39
CA GLN A 47 -9.20 -1.35 5.99
C GLN A 47 -10.28 -0.72 6.88
N ARG A 48 -11.25 -1.52 7.33
CA ARG A 48 -12.31 -1.07 8.23
C ARG A 48 -11.74 -0.60 9.57
N ASP A 49 -10.84 -1.38 10.17
CA ASP A 49 -10.27 -1.04 11.48
C ASP A 49 -9.32 0.16 11.35
N ALA A 50 -8.54 0.23 10.28
CA ALA A 50 -7.70 1.40 9.98
C ALA A 50 -8.53 2.68 9.79
N ILE A 51 -9.69 2.60 9.13
CA ILE A 51 -10.65 3.71 9.01
C ILE A 51 -11.19 4.10 10.39
N GLN A 52 -11.57 3.13 11.21
CA GLN A 52 -12.09 3.39 12.55
C GLN A 52 -11.06 4.09 13.44
N GLN A 53 -9.78 3.74 13.30
CA GLN A 53 -8.68 4.33 14.06
C GLN A 53 -8.34 5.77 13.60
N THR A 54 -8.49 6.06 12.31
CA THR A 54 -7.97 7.31 11.72
C THR A 54 -9.05 8.30 11.26
N GLY A 55 -10.31 7.85 11.14
CA GLY A 55 -11.40 8.65 10.59
C GLY A 55 -11.28 8.94 9.08
N VAL A 56 -10.32 8.33 8.39
CA VAL A 56 -10.14 8.51 6.94
C VAL A 56 -11.34 7.95 6.18
N ASN A 57 -11.76 8.68 5.14
CA ASN A 57 -12.86 8.21 4.29
C ASN A 57 -12.53 6.87 3.60
N GLN A 58 -13.48 5.92 3.64
CA GLN A 58 -13.31 4.59 3.05
C GLN A 58 -12.91 4.62 1.57
N SER A 59 -13.61 5.40 0.76
CA SER A 59 -13.33 5.49 -0.68
C SER A 59 -11.95 6.10 -0.97
N LEU A 60 -11.45 6.96 -0.08
CA LEU A 60 -10.11 7.49 -0.18
C LEU A 60 -9.08 6.41 0.16
N LEU A 61 -9.23 5.73 1.30
CA LEU A 61 -8.30 4.68 1.71
C LEU A 61 -8.20 3.58 0.67
N SER A 62 -9.33 3.05 0.18
CA SER A 62 -9.32 1.95 -0.79
C SER A 62 -8.68 2.35 -2.11
N ARG A 63 -8.94 3.57 -2.62
CA ARG A 63 -8.28 4.06 -3.85
C ARG A 63 -6.78 4.22 -3.68
N LYS A 64 -6.33 4.71 -2.52
CA LYS A 64 -4.91 4.93 -2.26
C LYS A 64 -4.16 3.63 -1.97
N ALA A 65 -4.81 2.66 -1.34
CA ALA A 65 -4.31 1.31 -1.21
C ALA A 65 -4.12 0.64 -2.59
N ALA A 66 -5.10 0.78 -3.48
CA ALA A 66 -4.97 0.30 -4.86
C ALA A 66 -3.82 1.01 -5.62
N ALA A 67 -3.60 2.30 -5.38
CA ALA A 67 -2.48 3.03 -5.97
C ALA A 67 -1.12 2.46 -5.50
N LEU A 68 -0.98 2.14 -4.20
CA LEU A 68 0.24 1.48 -3.68
C LEU A 68 0.44 0.10 -4.29
N GLN A 69 -0.63 -0.68 -4.48
CA GLN A 69 -0.56 -1.98 -5.17
C GLN A 69 -0.01 -1.85 -6.59
N VAL A 70 -0.56 -0.93 -7.38
CA VAL A 70 -0.09 -0.67 -8.75
C VAL A 70 1.37 -0.24 -8.75
N MET A 71 1.76 0.62 -7.81
CA MET A 71 3.13 1.09 -7.70
C MET A 71 4.08 -0.06 -7.35
N SER A 72 3.72 -0.92 -6.40
CA SER A 72 4.50 -2.12 -6.06
C SER A 72 4.76 -3.00 -7.28
N GLY A 73 3.74 -3.26 -8.10
CA GLY A 73 3.90 -4.01 -9.34
C GLY A 73 4.87 -3.34 -10.33
N ARG A 74 4.78 -2.01 -10.48
CA ARG A 74 5.70 -1.25 -11.34
C ARG A 74 7.15 -1.31 -10.87
N LEU A 75 7.40 -1.25 -9.56
CA LEU A 75 8.75 -1.39 -9.03
C LEU A 75 9.27 -2.83 -9.12
N GLU A 76 8.43 -3.83 -8.93
CA GLU A 76 8.83 -5.23 -9.17
C GLU A 76 9.28 -5.40 -10.62
N ASP A 77 8.54 -4.84 -11.58
CA ASP A 77 8.91 -4.84 -12.98
C ASP A 77 10.20 -4.05 -13.26
N ALA A 78 10.34 -2.85 -12.69
CA ALA A 78 11.53 -2.02 -12.86
C ALA A 78 12.78 -2.63 -12.21
N SER A 79 12.63 -3.43 -11.15
CA SER A 79 13.75 -4.06 -10.43
C SER A 79 14.64 -4.91 -11.34
N LYS A 80 14.10 -5.42 -12.45
CA LYS A 80 14.81 -6.22 -13.46
C LYS A 80 15.96 -5.45 -14.12
N TYR A 81 15.93 -4.12 -14.13
CA TYR A 81 16.96 -3.28 -14.75
C TYR A 81 18.10 -2.87 -13.80
N TYR A 82 17.95 -3.14 -12.50
CA TYR A 82 18.92 -2.76 -11.46
C TYR A 82 19.49 -3.98 -10.73
N ARG A 83 19.40 -5.15 -11.37
CA ARG A 83 19.96 -6.43 -10.91
C ARG A 83 21.26 -6.74 -11.63
#